data_AF-A0A0Q9TZC1-F1
#
_entry.id   AF-A0A0Q9TZC1-F1
#
_cell.length_a   1.000
_cell.length_b   1.000
_cell.length_c   1.000
_cell.angle_alpha   90.00
_cell.angle_beta   90.00
_cell.angle_gamma   90.00
#
_symmetry.space_group_name_H-M   'P 1'
#
loop_
_entity.id
_entity.type
_entity.pdbx_description
1 polymer ?
#
loop_
_entity_poly.entity_id
_entity_poly.type
_entity_poly.pdbx_seq_one_letter_code
_entity_poly.pdbx_strand_id
1 'polypeptide(L)' 'MDRRLAATIPQLTLPLEALRMSTARLPFAGHVEYRANVQDVGWQLSVRDGATAGTVGQVKRVEAVKIPLVPKAF' A
#
# COMPACT_ATOMS: atom_id res chain seq x y z
N MET A 1 -13.26 -38.40 -26.48
CA MET A 1 -13.92 -38.25 -25.17
C MET A 1 -12.88 -38.68 -24.15
N ASP A 2 -12.16 -37.78 -23.48
CA ASP A 2 -12.65 -37.07 -22.30
C ASP A 2 -11.91 -35.72 -22.12
N ARG A 3 -12.70 -34.70 -21.75
CA ARG A 3 -12.34 -33.32 -21.50
C ARG A 3 -11.90 -33.18 -20.04
N ARG A 4 -10.60 -33.25 -19.75
CA ARG A 4 -10.09 -32.72 -18.48
C ARG A 4 -9.63 -31.30 -18.69
N LEU A 5 -10.58 -30.42 -18.42
CA LEU A 5 -10.46 -28.97 -18.30
C LEU A 5 -9.19 -28.62 -17.53
N ALA A 6 -8.19 -28.08 -18.21
CA ALA A 6 -7.20 -27.23 -17.57
C ALA A 6 -8.00 -26.04 -17.01
N ALA A 7 -8.28 -26.07 -15.71
CA ALA A 7 -8.90 -24.96 -15.02
C ALA A 7 -7.95 -23.77 -15.15
N THR A 8 -8.26 -22.87 -16.09
CA THR A 8 -7.69 -21.52 -16.13
C THR A 8 -7.92 -20.95 -14.74
N ILE A 9 -6.85 -20.84 -13.95
CA ILE A 9 -6.89 -20.05 -12.72
C ILE A 9 -7.20 -18.64 -13.23
N PRO A 10 -8.39 -18.08 -12.96
CA PRO A 10 -8.59 -16.67 -13.27
C PRO A 10 -7.50 -15.95 -12.50
N GLN A 11 -6.63 -15.22 -13.20
CA GLN A 11 -5.67 -14.35 -12.52
C GLN A 11 -6.53 -13.36 -11.73
N LEU A 12 -6.68 -13.62 -10.44
CA LEU A 12 -7.41 -12.74 -9.55
C LEU A 12 -6.61 -11.44 -9.52
N THR A 13 -7.10 -10.42 -10.22
CA THR A 13 -6.51 -9.09 -10.16
C THR A 13 -6.77 -8.54 -8.76
N LEU A 14 -5.81 -8.70 -7.86
CA LEU A 14 -5.86 -8.12 -6.53
C LEU A 14 -5.47 -6.64 -6.65
N PRO A 15 -6.29 -5.71 -6.12
CA PRO A 15 -5.89 -4.32 -6.08
C PRO A 15 -4.71 -4.12 -5.12
N LEU A 16 -4.00 -3.01 -5.28
CA LEU A 16 -3.10 -2.54 -4.22
C LEU A 16 -3.95 -2.16 -3.01
N GLU A 17 -3.83 -2.90 -1.91
CA GLU A 17 -4.64 -2.64 -0.70
C GLU A 17 -3.90 -1.82 0.37
N ALA A 18 -2.58 -1.95 0.42
CA ALA A 18 -1.74 -1.26 1.38
C ALA A 18 -0.32 -1.04 0.87
N LEU A 19 0.35 -0.07 1.48
CA LEU A 19 1.73 0.28 1.21
C LEU A 19 2.53 0.48 2.51
N ARG A 20 3.82 0.19 2.42
CA ARG A 20 4.81 0.35 3.49
C ARG A 20 6.07 0.99 2.91
N MET A 21 6.51 2.11 3.48
CA MET A 21 7.71 2.83 3.07
C MET A 21 8.64 2.98 4.27
N SER A 22 9.95 2.87 4.07
CA SER A 22 10.92 2.99 5.16
C SER A 22 12.22 3.59 4.67
N THR A 23 12.78 4.52 5.43
CA THR A 23 14.11 5.11 5.20
C THR A 23 15.23 4.35 5.92
N ALA A 24 14.92 3.30 6.70
CA ALA A 24 15.88 2.62 7.59
C ALA A 24 17.11 2.02 6.91
N ARG A 25 17.11 1.88 5.58
CA ARG A 25 18.21 1.33 4.79
C ARG A 25 18.82 2.35 3.81
N LEU A 26 18.46 3.62 3.95
CA LEU A 26 18.97 4.70 3.12
C LEU A 26 20.02 5.49 3.91
N PRO A 27 21.07 6.02 3.26
CA PRO A 27 22.06 6.89 3.89
C PRO A 27 21.48 8.31 4.09
N PHE A 28 20.28 8.38 4.69
CA PHE A 28 19.54 9.61 4.93
C PHE A 28 18.94 9.54 6.35
N ALA A 29 19.30 10.51 7.21
CA ALA A 29 18.91 10.55 8.61
C ALA A 29 17.49 11.10 8.86
N GLY A 30 16.59 11.06 7.89
CA GLY A 30 15.21 11.53 8.02
C GLY A 30 14.19 10.40 8.00
N HIS A 31 12.92 10.79 8.10
CA HIS A 31 11.77 9.89 8.12
C HIS A 31 10.83 10.20 6.96
N VAL A 32 10.02 9.21 6.58
CA VAL A 32 8.91 9.40 5.64
C VAL A 32 7.58 9.25 6.37
N GLU A 33 6.72 10.24 6.20
CA GLU A 33 5.31 10.16 6.56
C GLU A 33 4.47 9.95 5.30
N TYR A 34 3.41 9.15 5.41
CA TYR A 34 2.54 8.86 4.28
C TYR A 34 1.16 8.41 4.74
N ARG A 35 0.16 8.58 3.88
CA ARG A 35 -1.21 8.08 4.08
C ARG A 35 -1.82 7.62 2.78
N ALA A 36 -2.76 6.68 2.90
CA ALA A 36 -3.55 6.17 1.79
C ALA A 36 -4.99 6.68 1.87
N ASN A 37 -5.59 6.93 0.70
CA ASN A 37 -7.03 6.99 0.53
C ASN A 37 -7.50 5.62 0.07
N VAL A 38 -8.32 4.94 0.88
CA VAL A 38 -8.79 3.58 0.60
C VAL A 38 -10.26 3.63 0.20
N GLN A 39 -10.64 2.80 -0.77
CA GLN A 39 -12.02 2.64 -1.21
C GLN A 39 -12.97 2.42 0.00
N ASP A 40 -14.08 3.16 0.01
CA ASP A 40 -15.14 3.13 1.04
C ASP A 40 -14.69 3.48 2.47
N VAL A 41 -13.42 3.84 2.68
CA VAL A 41 -12.84 4.25 3.96
C VAL A 41 -12.43 5.73 3.91
N GLY A 42 -12.00 6.20 2.75
CA GLY A 42 -11.46 7.53 2.58
C GLY A 42 -10.01 7.62 3.08
N TRP A 43 -9.61 8.85 3.42
CA TRP A 43 -8.25 9.08 3.87
C TRP A 43 -8.03 8.59 5.30
N GLN A 44 -7.06 7.71 5.46
CA GLN A 44 -6.59 7.28 6.77
C GLN A 44 -5.59 8.27 7.40
N LEU A 45 -5.30 8.08 8.69
CA LEU A 45 -4.26 8.82 9.40
C LEU A 45 -2.88 8.60 8.76
N SER A 46 -2.00 9.57 8.90
CA SER A 46 -0.60 9.44 8.48
C SER A 46 0.10 8.39 9.32
N VAL A 47 0.89 7.56 8.66
CA VAL A 47 1.78 6.60 9.27
C VAL A 47 3.23 6.97 8.91
N ARG A 48 4.18 6.43 9.67
CA ARG A 48 5.60 6.74 9.54
C ARG A 48 6.42 5.45 9.42
N ASP A 49 7.50 5.51 8.65
CA ASP A 49 8.60 4.53 8.58
C ASP A 49 8.23 3.08 8.94
N GLY A 50 7.83 2.30 7.94
CA GLY A 50 7.56 0.88 8.11
C GLY A 50 6.21 0.59 8.78
N ALA A 51 5.36 1.58 9.01
CA ALA A 51 3.97 1.32 9.34
C ALA A 51 3.14 1.04 8.08
N THR A 52 2.02 0.33 8.20
CA THR A 52 1.17 0.02 7.03
C THR A 52 0.15 1.14 6.84
N ALA A 53 0.11 1.74 5.65
CA ALA A 53 -1.00 2.59 5.22
C ALA A 53 -1.89 1.80 4.25
N GLY A 54 -3.20 1.80 4.47
CA GLY A 54 -4.16 1.01 3.72
C GLY A 54 -4.85 -0.06 4.56
N THR A 55 -5.30 -1.12 3.89
CA THR A 55 -5.90 -2.31 4.52
C THR A 55 -5.19 -3.56 4.00
N VAL A 56 -5.22 -4.65 4.78
CA VAL A 56 -4.64 -5.94 4.36
C VAL A 56 -5.72 -7.00 4.39
N GLY A 57 -5.91 -7.70 3.28
CA GLY A 57 -6.86 -8.81 3.15
C GLY A 57 -8.32 -8.37 3.07
N GLN A 58 -8.58 -7.11 2.70
CA GLN A 58 -9.95 -6.56 2.66
C GLN A 58 -10.50 -6.39 1.24
N VAL A 59 -9.71 -6.65 0.19
CA VAL A 59 -10.11 -6.46 -1.22
C VAL A 59 -10.55 -5.02 -1.51
N LYS A 60 -9.99 -4.06 -0.76
CA LYS A 60 -10.22 -2.63 -0.93
C LYS A 60 -9.00 -1.98 -1.56
N ARG A 61 -9.21 -1.30 -2.69
CA ARG A 61 -8.12 -0.62 -3.40
C ARG A 61 -7.69 0.67 -2.69
N VAL A 62 -6.39 0.94 -2.73
CA VAL A 62 -5.81 2.27 -2.52
C VAL A 62 -6.07 3.10 -3.77
N GLU A 63 -6.79 4.20 -3.62
CA GLU A 63 -7.15 5.10 -4.72
C GLU A 63 -6.19 6.28 -4.84
N ALA A 64 -5.57 6.70 -3.74
CA ALA A 64 -4.57 7.76 -3.73
C ALA A 64 -3.57 7.57 -2.59
N VAL A 65 -2.37 8.12 -2.77
CA VAL A 65 -1.30 8.16 -1.78
C VAL A 65 -0.84 9.59 -1.61
N LYS A 66 -0.65 10.03 -0.37
CA LYS A 66 -0.06 11.33 -0.05
C LYS A 66 1.21 11.13 0.75
N ILE A 67 2.30 11.74 0.28
CA ILE A 67 3.63 11.70 0.90
C ILE A 67 4.04 13.17 1.08
N PRO A 68 3.76 13.80 2.23
CA PRO A 68 4.19 15.17 2.47
C PRO A 68 5.72 15.28 2.42
N LEU A 69 6.20 16.37 1.83
CA LEU A 69 7.61 16.75 1.95
C LEU A 69 7.84 17.26 3.37
N VAL A 70 8.58 16.50 4.16
CA VAL A 70 9.04 16.92 5.48
C VAL A 70 10.46 17.48 5.37
N PRO A 71 10.71 18.72 5.84
CA PRO A 71 12.06 19.26 5.90
C PRO A 71 12.97 18.37 6.73
N LYS A 72 14.24 18.27 6.35
CA LYS A 72 15.26 17.70 7.23
C LYS A 72 15.33 18.56 8.49
N ALA A 73 15.10 17.97 9.66
CA ALA A 73 15.41 18.63 10.93
C ALA A 73 16.93 18.90 10.97
N PHE A 74 17.29 20.18 11.15
CA PHE A 74 18.67 20.66 11.26
C PHE A 74 19.14 20.59 12.71
#